data_AF-A0A8T7KN36-F1
#
_entry.id   AF-A0A8T7KN36-F1
#
_cell.length_a   1.000
_cell.length_b   1.000
_cell.length_c   1.000
_cell.angle_alpha   90.00
_cell.angle_beta   90.00
_cell.angle_gamma   90.00
#
_symmetry.space_group_name_H-M   'P 1'
#
loop_
_entity.id
_entity.type
_entity.pdbx_description
1 polymer ?
#
loop_
_entity_poly.entity_id
_entity_poly.type
_entity_poly.pdbx_seq_one_letter_code
_entity_poly.pdbx_strand_id
1 'polypeptide(L)' 'MDAYVSPQELYHQLQSEMPPTIIDVRTNDEYAAGHIPSALHLPGDQLAQRLAEIPRDRPVVPY' A
#
# COMPACT_ATOMS: atom_id res chain seq x y z
N MET A 1 7.18 15.40 -11.13
CA MET A 1 7.21 14.00 -10.67
C MET A 1 5.75 13.64 -10.51
N ASP A 2 5.18 12.92 -11.47
CA ASP A 2 3.78 12.51 -11.38
C ASP A 2 3.73 11.35 -10.39
N ALA A 3 3.54 11.67 -9.12
CA ALA A 3 3.56 10.69 -8.02
C ALA A 3 2.23 9.93 -7.91
N TYR A 4 1.68 9.52 -9.06
CA TYR A 4 0.43 8.77 -9.16
C TYR A 4 0.65 7.58 -10.08
N VAL A 5 0.17 6.42 -9.64
CA VAL A 5 0.13 5.20 -10.43
C VAL A 5 -1.34 4.87 -10.70
N SER A 6 -1.68 4.51 -11.93
CA SER A 6 -3.05 4.07 -12.24
C SER A 6 -3.31 2.68 -11.65
N PRO A 7 -4.57 2.30 -11.38
CA PRO A 7 -4.89 0.94 -10.93
C PRO A 7 -4.39 -0.15 -11.88
N GLN A 8 -4.45 0.09 -13.19
CA GLN A 8 -3.99 -0.84 -14.21
C GLN A 8 -2.46 -1.02 -14.15
N GLU A 9 -1.74 0.09 -14.00
CA GLU A 9 -0.28 0.04 -13.87
C GLU A 9 0.16 -0.60 -12.56
N LEU A 10 -0.53 -0.31 -11.46
CA LEU A 10 -0.27 -0.95 -10.17
C LEU A 10 -0.49 -2.46 -10.25
N TYR A 11 -1.57 -2.91 -10.92
CA TYR A 11 -1.83 -4.32 -11.13
C TYR A 11 -0.68 -5.03 -11.85
N HIS A 12 -0.12 -4.40 -12.90
CA HIS A 12 1.06 -4.94 -13.59
C HIS A 12 2.31 -4.96 -12.72
N GLN A 13 2.55 -3.90 -11.92
CA GLN A 13 3.69 -3.84 -11.00
C GLN A 13 3.64 -4.92 -9.91
N LEU A 14 2.44 -5.25 -9.42
CA LEU A 14 2.22 -6.31 -8.44
C LEU A 14 2.56 -7.72 -8.96
N GLN A 15 2.66 -7.90 -10.28
CA GLN A 15 3.03 -9.16 -10.92
C GLN A 15 4.53 -9.26 -11.25
N SER A 16 5.30 -8.22 -10.93
CA SER A 16 6.76 -8.20 -11.19
C SER A 16 7.56 -9.00 -10.15
N GLU A 17 8.84 -9.23 -10.42
CA GLU A 17 9.75 -9.91 -9.47
C GLU A 17 9.99 -9.10 -8.18
N MET A 18 9.83 -7.78 -8.25
CA MET A 18 9.98 -6.87 -7.11
C MET A 18 8.76 -5.94 -7.01
N PRO A 19 7.62 -6.44 -6.52
CA PRO A 19 6.42 -5.64 -6.41
C PRO A 19 6.59 -4.54 -5.35
N PRO A 20 5.89 -3.39 -5.52
CA PRO A 20 5.89 -2.33 -4.52
C PRO A 20 5.24 -2.80 -3.21
N THR A 21 5.56 -2.14 -2.10
CA THR A 21 4.79 -2.31 -0.86
C THR A 21 3.48 -1.54 -0.96
N ILE A 22 2.37 -2.24 -0.78
CA ILE A 22 1.04 -1.64 -0.71
C ILE A 22 0.71 -1.31 0.74
N ILE A 23 0.29 -0.07 1.00
CA ILE A 23 -0.20 0.35 2.31
C ILE A 23 -1.68 0.71 2.17
N ASP A 24 -2.54 0.02 2.90
CA ASP A 24 -3.95 0.38 3.00
C ASP A 24 -4.13 1.31 4.19
N VAL A 25 -4.50 2.58 3.94
CA VAL A 25 -4.68 3.59 5.00
C VAL A 25 -6.14 3.78 5.43
N ARG A 26 -7.04 2.96 4.89
CA ARG A 26 -8.48 3.01 5.17
C ARG A 26 -8.81 2.46 6.56
N THR A 27 -10.08 2.60 6.95
CA THR A 27 -10.57 2.11 8.24
C THR A 27 -10.53 0.58 8.33
N ASN A 28 -10.61 0.06 9.57
CA ASN A 28 -10.65 -1.39 9.82
C ASN A 28 -11.81 -2.08 9.08
N ASP A 29 -12.99 -1.45 9.04
CA ASP A 29 -14.18 -2.04 8.41
C ASP A 29 -14.04 -2.11 6.89
N GLU A 30 -13.48 -1.08 6.26
CA GLU A 30 -13.19 -1.05 4.82
C GLU A 30 -12.13 -2.07 4.43
N TYR A 31 -11.08 -2.20 5.24
CA TYR A 31 -10.05 -3.22 5.04
C TYR A 31 -10.65 -4.63 5.17
N ALA A 32 -11.45 -4.87 6.20
CA ALA A 32 -12.10 -6.17 6.43
C ALA A 32 -13.13 -6.52 5.34
N ALA A 33 -13.81 -5.53 4.77
CA ALA A 33 -14.75 -5.72 3.65
C ALA A 33 -14.04 -6.13 2.35
N GLY A 34 -12.76 -5.83 2.21
CA GLY A 34 -11.92 -6.25 1.09
C GLY A 34 -10.75 -5.30 0.87
N HIS A 35 -9.57 -5.86 0.59
CA HIS A 35 -8.32 -5.12 0.37
C HIS A 35 -7.45 -5.84 -0.66
N ILE A 36 -6.45 -5.14 -1.17
CA ILE A 36 -5.45 -5.73 -2.06
C ILE A 36 -4.68 -6.80 -1.27
N PRO A 37 -4.58 -8.06 -1.76
CA PRO A 37 -3.80 -9.09 -1.09
C PRO A 37 -2.36 -8.60 -0.82
N SER A 38 -1.82 -8.94 0.35
CA SER A 38 -0.49 -8.51 0.83
C SER A 38 -0.33 -7.03 1.20
N ALA A 39 -1.40 -6.22 1.13
CA ALA A 39 -1.36 -4.87 1.67
C ALA A 39 -1.09 -4.87 3.18
N LEU A 40 -0.20 -3.99 3.62
CA LEU A 40 0.00 -3.71 5.04
C LEU A 40 -1.06 -2.70 5.49
N HIS A 41 -1.90 -3.09 6.45
CA HIS A 41 -2.93 -2.21 6.98
C HIS A 41 -2.37 -1.25 8.03
N LEU A 42 -2.26 0.01 7.66
CA LEU A 42 -1.83 1.12 8.52
C LEU A 42 -2.84 2.26 8.41
N PRO A 43 -3.95 2.21 9.17
CA PRO A 43 -4.94 3.29 9.21
C PRO A 43 -4.27 4.67 9.31
N GLY A 44 -4.80 5.65 8.59
CA GLY A 44 -4.17 6.97 8.47
C GLY A 44 -3.86 7.67 9.80
N ASP A 45 -4.66 7.42 10.83
CA ASP A 45 -4.47 7.92 12.20
C ASP A 45 -3.32 7.23 12.96
N GLN A 46 -2.93 6.02 12.55
CA GLN A 46 -1.84 5.24 13.13
C GLN A 46 -0.56 5.30 12.30
N LEU A 47 -0.66 5.67 11.01
CA LEU A 47 0.45 5.63 10.05
C LEU A 47 1.70 6.35 10.56
N ALA A 48 1.56 7.57 11.09
CA ALA A 48 2.69 8.36 11.58
C ALA A 48 3.47 7.67 12.70
N GLN A 49 2.78 6.93 13.58
CA GLN A 49 3.39 6.23 14.71
C GLN A 49 4.02 4.90 14.27
N ARG A 50 3.56 4.34 13.16
CA ARG A 50 3.94 3.02 12.64
C ARG A 50 4.83 3.08 11.39
N LEU A 51 5.40 4.25 11.06
CA LEU A 51 6.31 4.44 9.91
C LEU A 51 7.51 3.47 9.88
N ALA A 52 7.92 2.94 11.04
CA ALA A 52 8.99 1.96 11.15
C ALA A 52 8.62 0.60 10.54
N GLU A 53 7.34 0.30 10.34
CA GLU A 53 6.86 -0.94 9.72
C GLU A 53 6.96 -0.92 8.19
N ILE A 54 7.18 0.25 7.59
CA ILE A 54 7.21 0.41 6.14
C ILE A 54 8.62 0.08 5.60
N PRO A 55 8.75 -0.94 4.73
CA PRO A 55 10.02 -1.24 4.05
C PRO A 55 10.53 -0.05 3.25
N ARG A 56 11.85 0.14 3.23
CA ARG A 56 12.51 1.27 2.54
C ARG A 56 13.36 0.84 1.34
N ASP A 57 13.33 -0.44 1.00
CA ASP A 57 14.10 -1.07 -0.07
C ASP A 57 13.36 -1.09 -1.41
N ARG A 58 12.08 -0.70 -1.44
CA ARG A 58 11.22 -0.72 -2.63
C ARG A 58 10.21 0.43 -2.62
N PRO A 59 9.57 0.74 -3.77
CA PRO A 59 8.53 1.76 -3.82
C PRO A 59 7.35 1.43 -2.91
N VAL A 60 6.73 2.48 -2.36
CA VAL A 60 5.55 2.38 -1.49
C VAL A 60 4.37 3.03 -2.18
N VAL A 61 3.25 2.33 -2.28
CA VAL A 61 2.00 2.82 -2.86
C VAL A 61 0.92 2.78 -1.79
N PRO A 62 0.60 3.93 -1.16
CA PRO A 62 -0.56 4.04 -0.29
C PRO A 62 -1.85 4.16 -1.11
N TYR A 63 -2.96 3.62 -0.60
CA TYR A 63 -4.30 3.80 -1.16
C TYR A 63 -5.38 3.88 -0.08
#